data_AF-S7TQR6-F1
#
_entry.id   AF-S7TQR6-F1
#
_cell.length_a   1.000
_cell.length_b   1.000
_cell.length_c   1.000
_cell.angle_alpha   90.00
_cell.angle_beta   90.00
_cell.angle_gamma   90.00
#
_symmetry.space_group_name_H-M   'P 1'
#
loop_
_entity.id
_entity.type
_entity.pdbx_description
1 polymer ?
#
loop_
_entity_poly.entity_id
_entity_poly.type
_entity_poly.pdbx_seq_one_letter_code
_entity_poly.pdbx_strand_id
1 'polypeptide(L)'
;MGWVVPAIFHADFTKEPVETRRYDVLGIREVPLVDVASPENRRPNLSSEDCRVIADWNAALKVRAVITLLCTQDAGDDAFMMFCAEFSKWAPRVDVIRVADVPERAPAIKVRPNLIYRAIPTGSELSPFLEALSGASQWPATIEAVLLDKIRSPVSIKLYIADGCPFCPSAVRQILPLAGKEVPVVLTVIDAGMFPEDADTDGIQSVPTLVCRDSAGTDMLRWTGVPNLSEVLASIATGDPYRMGGKSMEQMLQEGNAPLLARMMLEKQMIFPGFVDLLTHEKWPVRLGAMVVVESLADGGDMLCRALIEPLWARFNDVDDTVKGDILYVLGMVGDERLPARLGSVLAGSYSMEVKEAAQDAVRVLRDRLEDMAHDTADAGEEGVI
;
A
#
# COMPACT_ATOMS: atom_id res chain seq x y z
N MET A 1 50.75 -10.09 4.83
CA MET A 1 49.79 -10.41 3.75
C MET A 1 48.87 -11.51 4.29
N GLY A 2 47.74 -11.27 4.94
CA GLY A 2 46.88 -10.10 4.97
C GLY A 2 45.70 -10.32 4.03
N TRP A 3 44.67 -11.07 4.46
CA TRP A 3 43.26 -10.87 4.10
C TRP A 3 42.42 -11.30 5.32
N VAL A 4 41.76 -10.31 5.90
CA VAL A 4 40.89 -10.38 7.08
C VAL A 4 39.45 -10.49 6.56
N VAL A 5 38.70 -11.45 7.10
CA VAL A 5 37.24 -11.57 6.94
C VAL A 5 36.59 -10.84 8.12
N PRO A 6 35.68 -9.87 7.92
CA PRO A 6 34.87 -9.36 9.02
C PRO A 6 33.61 -10.21 9.18
N ALA A 7 33.48 -10.83 10.35
CA ALA A 7 32.29 -11.52 10.83
C ALA A 7 31.15 -10.51 11.07
N ILE A 8 29.95 -10.88 10.62
CA ILE A 8 28.70 -10.19 10.87
C ILE A 8 28.27 -10.46 12.32
N PHE A 9 27.89 -9.39 13.01
CA PHE A 9 27.52 -9.34 14.42
C PHE A 9 26.40 -10.31 14.81
N HIS A 10 26.68 -11.18 15.78
CA HIS A 10 25.70 -11.68 16.74
C HIS A 10 25.51 -10.63 17.84
N ALA A 11 24.27 -10.22 18.12
CA ALA A 11 23.93 -9.47 19.32
C ALA A 11 22.97 -10.32 20.17
N ASP A 12 23.54 -10.91 21.23
CA ASP A 12 22.81 -11.54 22.33
C ASP A 12 22.01 -10.47 23.10
N PHE A 13 20.70 -10.68 23.21
CA PHE A 13 19.83 -9.91 24.10
C PHE A 13 19.79 -10.60 25.47
N THR A 14 20.69 -10.22 26.37
CA THR A 14 20.53 -10.48 27.81
C THR A 14 20.73 -9.23 28.63
N LYS A 15 19.77 -9.03 29.55
CA LYS A 15 19.54 -7.94 30.48
C LYS A 15 20.79 -7.57 31.31
N GLU A 16 21.12 -6.28 31.38
CA GLU A 16 21.32 -5.48 32.62
C GLU A 16 21.72 -4.02 32.32
N PRO A 17 21.51 -3.05 33.24
CA PRO A 17 21.39 -1.63 32.95
C PRO A 17 22.75 -0.92 32.96
N VAL A 18 23.01 -0.04 31.99
CA VAL A 18 24.25 0.75 31.95
C VAL A 18 23.97 2.25 31.90
N GLU A 19 24.42 2.88 32.97
CA GLU A 19 24.71 4.29 33.19
C GLU A 19 25.04 5.12 31.94
N THR A 20 24.54 6.35 31.98
CA THR A 20 24.90 7.50 31.16
C THR A 20 26.39 7.57 30.81
N ARG A 21 26.74 7.16 29.58
CA ARG A 21 27.97 7.61 28.91
C ARG A 21 27.65 8.77 27.98
N ARG A 22 28.12 9.96 28.38
CA ARG A 22 28.32 11.10 27.48
C ARG A 22 29.21 10.64 26.33
N TYR A 23 28.67 10.61 25.12
CA TYR A 23 29.47 10.62 23.90
C TYR A 23 29.55 12.08 23.45
N ASP A 24 30.71 12.67 23.72
CA ASP A 24 31.08 14.00 23.30
C ASP A 24 31.85 13.90 21.96
N VAL A 25 31.44 14.75 21.02
CA VAL A 25 32.22 15.30 19.88
C VAL A 25 32.52 14.37 18.69
N LEU A 26 31.57 14.32 17.74
CA LEU A 26 31.89 14.47 16.31
C LEU A 26 31.64 15.94 15.96
N GLY A 27 32.62 16.58 15.31
CA GLY A 27 32.69 18.02 15.05
C GLY A 27 31.60 18.55 14.11
N ILE A 28 30.36 18.62 14.59
CA ILE A 28 29.25 19.31 13.93
C ILE A 28 29.43 20.80 14.19
N ARG A 29 29.79 21.57 13.16
CA ARG A 29 29.70 23.03 13.21
C ARG A 29 28.24 23.43 13.07
N GLU A 30 27.61 23.84 14.17
CA GLU A 30 26.39 24.65 14.13
C GLU A 30 26.72 25.97 13.42
N VAL A 31 26.12 26.20 12.26
CA VAL A 31 26.25 27.48 11.54
C VAL A 31 24.91 28.21 11.65
N PRO A 32 24.84 29.37 12.33
CA PRO A 32 23.65 30.21 12.35
C PRO A 32 23.27 30.64 10.93
N LEU A 33 21.97 30.73 10.65
CA LEU A 33 21.44 31.31 9.42
C LEU A 33 21.83 32.80 9.37
N VAL A 34 22.80 33.18 8.53
CA VAL A 34 23.14 34.58 8.25
C VAL A 34 22.90 34.85 6.76
N ASP A 35 22.16 35.94 6.52
CA ASP A 35 21.80 36.64 5.27
C ASP A 35 22.13 35.96 3.93
N VAL A 36 21.09 35.45 3.28
CA VAL A 36 21.11 35.07 1.86
C VAL A 36 20.65 36.29 1.04
N ALA A 37 21.56 36.87 0.26
CA ALA A 37 21.27 37.95 -0.68
C ALA A 37 20.46 37.42 -1.88
N SER A 38 19.42 38.16 -2.29
CA SER A 38 18.45 37.82 -3.35
C SER A 38 19.06 37.52 -4.73
N PRO A 39 18.44 36.59 -5.46
CA PRO A 39 17.98 36.89 -6.82
C PRO A 39 16.49 36.58 -6.99
N GLU A 40 15.76 37.58 -7.49
CA GLU A 40 14.35 37.51 -7.83
C GLU A 40 14.10 36.41 -8.88
N ASN A 41 13.00 35.65 -8.68
CA ASN A 41 12.33 34.75 -9.63
C ASN A 41 12.50 33.21 -9.49
N ARG A 42 12.45 32.67 -8.27
CA ARG A 42 12.09 31.25 -8.01
C ARG A 42 11.21 31.16 -6.75
N ARG A 43 9.97 30.67 -6.85
CA ARG A 43 9.05 30.50 -5.69
C ARG A 43 9.43 29.24 -4.87
N PRO A 44 9.02 29.14 -3.58
CA PRO A 44 7.95 29.92 -2.95
C PRO A 44 8.39 30.82 -1.79
N ASN A 45 8.04 32.10 -1.93
CA ASN A 45 7.74 32.95 -0.80
C ASN A 45 6.38 32.49 -0.23
N LEU A 46 6.25 32.32 1.08
CA LEU A 46 4.99 31.98 1.73
C LEU A 46 3.92 33.02 1.36
N SER A 47 2.72 32.59 0.99
CA SER A 47 1.63 33.54 0.76
C SER A 47 1.18 34.19 2.08
N SER A 48 0.49 35.34 2.02
CA SER A 48 -0.07 35.96 3.23
C SER A 48 -1.01 35.01 4.00
N GLU A 49 -1.68 34.11 3.29
CA GLU A 49 -2.52 33.08 3.91
C GLU A 49 -1.68 32.01 4.61
N ASP A 50 -0.61 31.52 3.96
CA ASP A 50 0.31 30.56 4.57
C ASP A 50 0.92 31.13 5.87
N CYS A 51 1.40 32.38 5.82
CA CYS A 51 1.95 33.08 6.98
C CYS A 51 0.95 33.14 8.16
N ARG A 52 -0.32 33.44 7.87
CA ARG A 52 -1.39 33.46 8.88
C ARG A 52 -1.63 32.09 9.48
N VAL A 53 -1.77 31.06 8.63
CA VAL A 53 -1.99 29.67 9.06
C VAL A 53 -0.83 29.17 9.93
N ILE A 54 0.41 29.46 9.56
CA ILE A 54 1.60 29.10 10.34
C ILE A 54 1.59 29.80 11.71
N ALA A 55 1.29 31.10 11.74
CA ALA A 55 1.27 31.89 12.98
C ALA A 55 0.21 31.38 13.96
N ASP A 56 -1.01 31.11 13.47
CA ASP A 56 -2.12 30.59 14.27
C ASP A 56 -1.80 29.20 14.83
N TRP A 57 -1.26 28.31 13.98
CA TRP A 57 -0.81 26.99 14.40
C TRP A 57 0.32 27.06 15.44
N ASN A 58 1.32 27.90 15.22
CA ASN A 58 2.45 28.06 16.13
C ASN A 58 2.01 28.62 17.49
N ALA A 59 1.04 29.53 17.52
CA ALA A 59 0.46 30.06 18.76
C ALA A 59 -0.22 28.94 19.58
N ALA A 60 -0.85 27.98 18.91
CA ALA A 60 -1.53 26.83 19.51
C ALA A 60 -0.58 25.70 19.97
N LEU A 61 0.71 25.74 19.59
CA LEU A 61 1.68 24.73 20.01
C LEU A 61 1.86 24.70 21.53
N LYS A 62 1.66 23.51 22.11
CA LYS A 62 1.88 23.24 23.54
C LYS A 62 3.35 23.01 23.90
N VAL A 63 4.12 22.47 22.95
CA VAL A 63 5.54 22.13 23.10
C VAL A 63 6.28 22.66 21.88
N ARG A 64 7.53 23.11 22.07
CA ARG A 64 8.38 23.49 20.94
C ARG A 64 8.59 22.29 20.02
N ALA A 65 8.52 22.52 18.72
CA ALA A 65 8.84 21.50 17.73
C ALA A 65 10.26 21.72 17.21
N VAL A 66 10.86 20.68 16.63
CA VAL A 66 12.17 20.74 16.00
C VAL A 66 12.06 20.14 14.62
N ILE A 67 12.62 20.81 13.62
CA ILE A 67 12.81 20.24 12.28
C ILE A 67 14.28 20.29 11.90
N THR A 68 14.71 19.34 11.09
CA THR A 68 16.07 19.31 10.55
C THR A 68 16.05 19.52 9.04
N LEU A 69 16.69 20.59 8.57
CA LEU A 69 16.95 20.83 7.17
C LEU A 69 18.22 20.06 6.77
N LEU A 70 18.05 19.06 5.89
CA LEU A 70 19.13 18.27 5.29
C LEU A 70 19.53 18.93 3.97
N CYS A 71 20.82 19.25 3.83
CA CYS A 71 21.37 19.98 2.69
C CYS A 71 22.39 19.14 1.90
N THR A 72 22.36 19.26 0.56
CA THR A 72 23.34 18.68 -0.39
C THR A 72 24.56 19.56 -0.61
N GLN A 73 24.52 20.84 -0.19
CA GLN A 73 25.48 21.90 -0.51
C GLN A 73 25.53 22.32 -1.98
N ASP A 74 24.50 21.99 -2.77
CA ASP A 74 24.35 22.42 -4.16
C ASP A 74 23.18 23.41 -4.32
N ALA A 75 22.96 23.87 -5.56
CA ALA A 75 21.90 24.82 -5.88
C ALA A 75 20.47 24.28 -5.63
N GLY A 76 20.30 22.97 -5.40
CA GLY A 76 19.03 22.35 -5.06
C GLY A 76 18.54 22.71 -3.65
N ASP A 77 19.43 23.15 -2.76
CA ASP A 77 19.09 23.53 -1.38
C ASP A 77 18.28 24.83 -1.29
N ASP A 78 18.38 25.71 -2.30
CA ASP A 78 17.90 27.10 -2.21
C ASP A 78 16.42 27.21 -1.83
N ALA A 79 15.55 26.41 -2.46
CA ALA A 79 14.11 26.44 -2.19
C ALA A 79 13.79 26.01 -0.74
N PHE A 80 14.50 25.01 -0.23
CA PHE A 80 14.32 24.50 1.14
C PHE A 80 14.86 25.49 2.17
N MET A 81 16.02 26.10 1.90
CA MET A 81 16.60 27.16 2.74
C MET A 81 15.67 28.37 2.82
N MET A 82 15.16 28.83 1.68
CA MET A 82 14.21 29.95 1.61
C MET A 82 12.93 29.65 2.38
N PHE A 83 12.33 28.49 2.16
CA PHE A 83 11.13 28.07 2.89
C PHE A 83 11.39 28.04 4.40
N CYS A 84 12.47 27.40 4.86
CA CYS A 84 12.77 27.28 6.28
C CYS A 84 13.07 28.65 6.93
N ALA A 85 13.74 29.55 6.21
CA ALA A 85 14.02 30.91 6.69
C ALA A 85 12.72 31.72 6.86
N GLU A 86 11.81 31.68 5.89
CA GLU A 86 10.51 32.37 6.00
C GLU A 86 9.61 31.70 7.05
N PHE A 87 9.52 30.37 7.07
CA PHE A 87 8.74 29.61 8.04
C PHE A 87 9.12 29.97 9.48
N SER A 88 10.43 30.07 9.77
CA SER A 88 10.94 30.39 11.11
C SER A 88 10.48 31.75 11.63
N LYS A 89 10.20 32.72 10.74
CA LYS A 89 9.70 34.05 11.14
C LYS A 89 8.29 33.97 11.73
N TRP A 90 7.46 33.06 11.20
CA TRP A 90 6.06 32.89 11.59
C TRP A 90 5.87 31.77 12.61
N ALA A 91 6.86 30.87 12.74
CA ALA A 91 6.86 29.75 13.66
C ALA A 91 7.99 29.82 14.72
N PRO A 92 8.08 30.86 15.57
CA PRO A 92 9.18 31.03 16.53
C PRO A 92 9.25 29.96 17.65
N ARG A 93 8.25 29.08 17.76
CA ARG A 93 8.30 27.90 18.66
C ARG A 93 8.75 26.63 17.93
N VAL A 94 9.20 26.74 16.68
CA VAL A 94 9.82 25.65 15.93
C VAL A 94 11.29 25.96 15.72
N ASP A 95 12.14 25.10 16.25
CA ASP A 95 13.59 25.23 16.09
C ASP A 95 14.01 24.52 14.79
N VAL A 96 14.67 25.24 13.89
CA VAL A 96 15.17 24.72 12.61
C VAL A 96 16.67 24.45 12.71
N ILE A 97 17.06 23.18 12.67
CA ILE A 97 18.45 22.75 12.71
C ILE A 97 18.92 22.46 11.29
N ARG A 98 20.04 23.04 10.86
CA ARG A 98 20.64 22.72 9.56
C ARG A 98 21.73 21.67 9.72
N VAL A 99 21.70 20.65 8.87
CA VAL A 99 22.77 19.65 8.76
C VAL A 99 23.22 19.59 7.31
N ALA A 100 24.49 19.89 7.08
CA ALA A 100 25.12 19.85 5.76
C ALA A 100 25.87 18.52 5.54
N ASP A 101 26.29 18.26 4.30
CA ASP A 101 27.05 17.06 3.90
C ASP A 101 26.31 15.73 4.11
N VAL A 102 24.99 15.73 3.85
CA VAL A 102 24.17 14.51 3.90
C VAL A 102 23.70 14.18 2.47
N PRO A 103 24.55 13.55 1.64
CA PRO A 103 24.21 13.29 0.23
C PRO A 103 23.05 12.29 0.07
N GLU A 104 22.87 11.36 1.01
CA GLU A 104 21.74 10.43 0.96
C GLU A 104 20.43 11.12 1.35
N ARG A 105 19.58 11.37 0.33
CA ARG A 105 18.18 11.84 0.45
C ARG A 105 17.99 13.32 0.79
N ALA A 106 19.01 14.17 0.62
CA ALA A 106 18.87 15.63 0.60
C ALA A 106 18.61 16.15 -0.84
N PRO A 107 18.13 17.41 -1.02
CA PRO A 107 17.62 18.31 0.01
C PRO A 107 16.27 17.82 0.59
N ALA A 108 16.07 17.99 1.90
CA ALA A 108 14.86 17.56 2.58
C ALA A 108 14.61 18.26 3.92
N ILE A 109 13.34 18.33 4.33
CA ILE A 109 12.91 18.70 5.68
C ILE A 109 12.59 17.42 6.44
N LYS A 110 13.44 17.08 7.42
CA LYS A 110 13.20 15.97 8.34
C LYS A 110 12.38 16.45 9.53
N VAL A 111 11.14 15.98 9.60
CA VAL A 111 10.18 16.32 10.65
C VAL A 111 10.36 15.42 11.88
N ARG A 112 10.69 14.14 11.66
CA ARG A 112 10.99 13.12 12.68
C ARG A 112 12.03 12.13 12.16
N PRO A 113 12.60 11.25 13.01
CA PRO A 113 13.49 10.19 12.55
C PRO A 113 12.97 9.38 11.35
N ASN A 114 11.66 9.18 11.28
CA ASN A 114 10.96 8.36 10.31
C ASN A 114 9.99 9.14 9.39
N LEU A 115 10.06 10.48 9.38
CA LEU A 115 9.23 11.33 8.52
C LEU A 115 10.08 12.39 7.83
N ILE A 116 10.15 12.31 6.51
CA ILE A 116 11.00 13.14 5.66
C ILE A 116 10.15 13.78 4.56
N TYR A 117 10.33 15.07 4.32
CA TYR A 117 9.73 15.81 3.23
C TYR A 117 10.80 16.22 2.24
N ARG A 118 10.75 15.62 1.05
CA ARG A 118 11.43 16.08 -0.17
C ARG A 118 10.41 16.84 -1.02
N ALA A 119 9.85 17.88 -0.43
CA ALA A 119 8.82 18.75 -1.00
C ALA A 119 8.81 20.07 -0.21
N ILE A 120 8.29 21.13 -0.82
CA ILE A 120 8.07 22.41 -0.14
C ILE A 120 6.59 22.51 0.26
N PRO A 121 6.25 22.43 1.57
CA PRO A 121 4.87 22.31 2.00
C PRO A 121 4.18 23.67 2.09
N THR A 122 3.77 24.20 0.93
CA THR A 122 3.03 25.47 0.81
C THR A 122 1.60 25.26 0.32
N GLY A 123 0.72 26.25 0.49
CA GLY A 123 -0.64 26.19 -0.02
C GLY A 123 -1.41 25.02 0.57
N SER A 124 -1.98 24.15 -0.28
CA SER A 124 -2.81 23.02 0.16
C SER A 124 -2.02 21.95 0.94
N GLU A 125 -0.70 21.87 0.75
CA GLU A 125 0.17 20.91 1.45
C GLU A 125 0.69 21.44 2.80
N LEU A 126 0.53 22.74 3.08
CA LEU A 126 0.97 23.34 4.34
C LEU A 126 0.22 22.75 5.53
N SER A 127 -1.11 22.65 5.46
CA SER A 127 -1.90 22.14 6.59
C SER A 127 -1.55 20.70 6.98
N PRO A 128 -1.47 19.71 6.05
CA PRO A 128 -0.96 18.37 6.36
C PRO A 128 0.44 18.37 6.98
N PHE A 129 1.34 19.24 6.51
CA PHE A 129 2.69 19.36 7.09
C PHE A 129 2.68 19.87 8.54
N LEU A 130 1.84 20.86 8.85
CA LEU A 130 1.67 21.36 10.23
C LEU A 130 1.02 20.31 11.16
N GLU A 131 0.06 19.54 10.65
CA GLU A 131 -0.51 18.37 11.34
C GLU A 131 0.60 17.34 11.63
N ALA A 132 1.42 17.04 10.63
CA ALA A 132 2.58 16.15 10.76
C ALA A 132 3.54 16.62 11.86
N LEU A 133 3.89 17.91 11.90
CA LEU A 133 4.76 18.50 12.93
C LEU A 133 4.20 18.37 14.34
N SER A 134 2.91 18.66 14.50
CA SER A 134 2.23 18.57 15.81
C SER A 134 2.08 17.13 16.31
N GLY A 135 2.20 16.14 15.42
CA GLY A 135 1.96 14.73 15.75
C GLY A 135 0.48 14.41 15.86
N ALA A 136 -0.39 15.33 15.43
CA ALA A 136 -1.80 15.08 15.25
C ALA A 136 -1.97 14.08 14.11
N SER A 137 -2.05 12.80 14.45
CA SER A 137 -2.40 11.73 13.53
C SER A 137 -3.49 10.90 14.20
N GLN A 138 -4.55 10.61 13.45
CA GLN A 138 -5.65 9.79 13.94
C GLN A 138 -5.45 8.39 13.40
N TRP A 139 -5.07 7.47 14.29
CA TRP A 139 -5.16 6.05 14.00
C TRP A 139 -6.65 5.65 13.93
N PRO A 140 -7.08 4.96 12.86
CA PRO A 140 -8.40 4.36 12.83
C PRO A 140 -8.62 3.45 14.05
N ALA A 141 -9.75 3.61 14.74
CA ALA A 141 -10.08 2.82 15.92
C ALA A 141 -10.18 1.31 15.66
N THR A 142 -10.35 0.92 14.40
CA THR A 142 -10.60 -0.47 13.95
C THR A 142 -9.32 -1.21 13.54
N ILE A 143 -8.13 -0.64 13.71
CA ILE A 143 -6.89 -1.37 13.38
C ILE A 143 -6.65 -2.46 14.43
N GLU A 144 -6.70 -3.72 13.98
CA GLU A 144 -6.46 -4.87 14.82
C GLU A 144 -5.00 -4.90 15.29
N ALA A 145 -4.76 -5.00 16.60
CA ALA A 145 -3.41 -5.10 17.19
C ALA A 145 -2.60 -6.26 16.58
N VAL A 146 -3.28 -7.35 16.23
CA VAL A 146 -2.70 -8.53 15.57
C VAL A 146 -2.06 -8.19 14.22
N LEU A 147 -2.56 -7.16 13.54
CA LEU A 147 -2.00 -6.72 12.26
C LEU A 147 -0.69 -5.97 12.45
N LEU A 148 -0.62 -5.09 13.45
CA LEU A 148 0.58 -4.32 13.78
C LEU A 148 1.72 -5.24 14.23
N ASP A 149 1.41 -6.29 15.01
CA ASP A 149 2.39 -7.26 15.50
C ASP A 149 3.09 -8.07 14.38
N LYS A 150 2.52 -8.08 13.17
CA LYS A 150 3.10 -8.73 11.99
C LYS A 150 4.09 -7.82 11.26
N ILE A 151 4.00 -6.50 11.43
CA ILE A 151 4.90 -5.53 10.80
C ILE A 151 6.17 -5.39 11.66
N ARG A 152 7.07 -6.37 11.56
CA ARG A 152 8.29 -6.43 12.38
C ARG A 152 9.54 -5.90 11.67
N SER A 153 9.54 -5.91 10.34
CA SER A 153 10.66 -5.46 9.53
C SER A 153 10.49 -4.01 9.11
N PRO A 154 11.57 -3.23 8.98
CA PRO A 154 11.49 -1.87 8.48
C PRO A 154 10.89 -1.78 7.08
N VAL A 155 10.01 -0.81 6.87
CA VAL A 155 9.33 -0.57 5.59
C VAL A 155 9.61 0.84 5.11
N SER A 156 10.08 0.97 3.88
CA SER A 156 10.25 2.26 3.22
C SER A 156 8.97 2.62 2.49
N ILE A 157 8.38 3.76 2.82
CA ILE A 157 7.18 4.28 2.16
C ILE A 157 7.54 5.62 1.52
N LYS A 158 7.30 5.72 0.20
CA LYS A 158 7.36 6.98 -0.55
C LYS A 158 5.96 7.38 -0.97
N LEU A 159 5.56 8.61 -0.68
CA LEU A 159 4.35 9.21 -1.20
C LEU A 159 4.74 10.33 -2.16
N TYR A 160 4.47 10.14 -3.45
CA TYR A 160 4.66 11.16 -4.47
C TYR A 160 3.46 12.09 -4.51
N ILE A 161 3.73 13.39 -4.48
CA ILE A 161 2.78 14.50 -4.59
C ILE A 161 3.23 15.46 -5.69
N ALA A 162 2.41 16.47 -6.00
CA ALA A 162 2.83 17.60 -6.83
C ALA A 162 2.10 18.87 -6.40
N ASP A 163 2.70 20.02 -6.66
CA ASP A 163 2.07 21.32 -6.45
C ASP A 163 0.71 21.42 -7.19
N GLY A 164 -0.28 22.03 -6.53
CA GLY A 164 -1.64 22.20 -7.06
C GLY A 164 -2.51 20.93 -7.13
N CYS A 165 -2.00 19.76 -6.73
CA CYS A 165 -2.76 18.51 -6.70
C CYS A 165 -3.89 18.55 -5.64
N PRO A 166 -5.17 18.43 -6.02
CA PRO A 166 -6.27 18.54 -5.06
C PRO A 166 -6.42 17.32 -4.14
N PHE A 167 -5.88 16.16 -4.52
CA PHE A 167 -6.00 14.91 -3.76
C PHE A 167 -4.81 14.63 -2.83
N CYS A 168 -3.66 15.24 -3.11
CA CYS A 168 -2.42 15.02 -2.39
C CYS A 168 -2.49 15.40 -0.89
N PRO A 169 -3.15 16.50 -0.48
CA PRO A 169 -3.28 16.84 0.94
C PRO A 169 -4.06 15.79 1.72
N SER A 170 -5.08 15.20 1.08
CA SER A 170 -5.87 14.12 1.68
C SER A 170 -5.05 12.84 1.78
N ALA A 171 -4.27 12.52 0.75
CA ALA A 171 -3.39 11.35 0.74
C ALA A 171 -2.34 11.43 1.86
N VAL A 172 -1.64 12.56 1.99
CA VAL A 172 -0.67 12.79 3.07
C VAL A 172 -1.33 12.53 4.43
N ARG A 173 -2.48 13.15 4.71
CA ARG A 173 -3.21 12.95 5.98
C ARG A 173 -3.55 11.49 6.27
N GLN A 174 -3.98 10.74 5.26
CA GLN A 174 -4.34 9.32 5.46
C GLN A 174 -3.13 8.46 5.86
N ILE A 175 -1.94 8.75 5.33
CA ILE A 175 -0.74 7.93 5.59
C ILE A 175 0.15 8.46 6.72
N LEU A 176 -0.04 9.70 7.17
CA LEU A 176 0.71 10.27 8.29
C LEU A 176 0.73 9.41 9.56
N PRO A 177 -0.35 8.71 9.97
CA PRO A 177 -0.29 7.80 11.11
C PRO A 177 0.78 6.72 11.00
N LEU A 178 1.16 6.29 9.78
CA LEU A 178 2.25 5.31 9.58
C LEU A 178 3.61 5.83 10.02
N ALA A 179 3.81 7.15 10.05
CA ALA A 179 5.02 7.76 10.61
C ALA A 179 4.98 7.87 12.15
N GLY A 180 4.05 7.18 12.81
CA GLY A 180 3.99 6.99 14.26
C GLY A 180 5.09 6.07 14.79
N LYS A 181 4.97 5.68 16.07
CA LYS A 181 5.92 4.77 16.75
C LYS A 181 5.45 3.31 16.72
N GLU A 182 4.23 3.09 16.27
CA GLU A 182 3.53 1.81 16.31
C GLU A 182 4.08 0.82 15.28
N VAL A 183 4.64 1.32 14.16
CA VAL A 183 5.18 0.52 13.06
C VAL A 183 6.58 0.99 12.66
N PRO A 184 7.50 0.08 12.29
CA PRO A 184 8.85 0.42 11.84
C PRO A 184 8.86 0.96 10.39
N VAL A 185 8.09 2.01 10.12
CA VAL A 185 7.97 2.63 8.80
C VAL A 185 8.83 3.88 8.71
N VAL A 186 9.50 4.09 7.58
CA VAL A 186 10.08 5.38 7.18
C VAL A 186 9.27 5.96 6.04
N LEU A 187 8.59 7.07 6.29
CA LEU A 187 7.77 7.78 5.31
C LEU A 187 8.54 8.96 4.70
N THR A 188 8.61 9.00 3.37
CA THR A 188 9.15 10.12 2.59
C THR A 188 8.05 10.69 1.70
N VAL A 189 7.67 11.95 1.91
CA VAL A 189 6.79 12.69 0.99
C VAL A 189 7.65 13.38 -0.05
N ILE A 190 7.41 13.15 -1.33
CA ILE A 190 8.27 13.60 -2.44
C ILE A 190 7.44 14.41 -3.43
N ASP A 191 7.85 15.63 -3.74
CA ASP A 191 7.29 16.37 -4.87
C ASP A 191 7.90 15.85 -6.17
N ALA A 192 7.06 15.20 -7.00
CA ALA A 192 7.48 14.58 -8.26
C ALA A 192 7.99 15.61 -9.29
N GLY A 193 7.55 16.86 -9.22
CA GLY A 193 8.02 17.94 -10.09
C GLY A 193 9.38 18.48 -9.65
N MET A 194 9.65 18.52 -8.35
CA MET A 194 10.97 18.90 -7.81
C MET A 194 12.01 17.79 -7.95
N PHE A 195 11.57 16.52 -7.89
CA PHE A 195 12.44 15.34 -7.93
C PHE A 195 12.01 14.36 -9.04
N PRO A 196 12.15 14.75 -10.32
CA PRO A 196 11.72 13.93 -11.45
C PRO A 196 12.51 12.62 -11.56
N GLU A 197 13.80 12.61 -11.22
CA GLU A 197 14.61 11.39 -11.27
C GLU A 197 14.09 10.29 -10.32
N ASP A 198 13.63 10.70 -9.12
CA ASP A 198 12.99 9.78 -8.18
C ASP A 198 11.64 9.29 -8.70
N ALA A 199 10.88 10.17 -9.35
CA ALA A 199 9.58 9.81 -9.94
C ALA A 199 9.75 8.84 -11.10
N ASP A 200 10.72 9.08 -11.98
CA ASP A 200 11.04 8.23 -13.13
C ASP A 200 11.55 6.86 -12.68
N THR A 201 12.47 6.83 -11.70
CA THR A 201 13.00 5.59 -11.13
C THR A 201 11.89 4.72 -10.54
N ASP A 202 10.92 5.35 -9.89
CA ASP A 202 9.77 4.64 -9.30
C ASP A 202 8.58 4.51 -10.27
N GLY A 203 8.73 4.87 -11.55
CA GLY A 203 7.71 4.72 -12.60
C GLY A 203 6.42 5.49 -12.33
N ILE A 204 6.50 6.68 -11.75
CA ILE A 204 5.35 7.47 -11.30
C ILE A 204 4.73 8.20 -12.49
N GLN A 205 3.47 7.86 -12.80
CA GLN A 205 2.72 8.47 -13.92
C GLN A 205 1.68 9.49 -13.46
N SER A 206 1.28 9.44 -12.19
CA SER A 206 0.28 10.34 -11.62
C SER A 206 0.50 10.49 -10.12
N VAL A 207 -0.11 11.52 -9.53
CA VAL A 207 -0.06 11.80 -8.10
C VAL A 207 -1.47 12.01 -7.53
N PRO A 208 -1.71 11.70 -6.24
CA PRO A 208 -0.77 11.09 -5.32
C PRO A 208 -0.51 9.60 -5.65
N THR A 209 0.73 9.15 -5.50
CA THR A 209 1.09 7.73 -5.64
C THR A 209 1.94 7.27 -4.47
N LEU A 210 1.48 6.24 -3.76
CA LEU A 210 2.18 5.58 -2.67
C LEU A 210 2.97 4.38 -3.21
N VAL A 211 4.23 4.27 -2.80
CA VAL A 211 5.10 3.10 -3.07
C VAL A 211 5.66 2.61 -1.74
N CYS A 212 5.38 1.36 -1.40
CA CYS A 212 5.91 0.71 -0.20
C CYS A 212 6.93 -0.36 -0.62
N ARG A 213 8.04 -0.45 0.11
CA ARG A 213 9.08 -1.46 -0.07
C ARG A 213 9.53 -2.04 1.26
N ASP A 214 9.90 -3.31 1.25
CA ASP A 214 10.49 -3.98 2.41
C ASP A 214 11.94 -3.51 2.63
N SER A 215 12.59 -4.06 3.66
CA SER A 215 13.99 -3.77 3.98
C SER A 215 15.00 -4.25 2.92
N ALA A 216 14.60 -5.18 2.04
CA ALA A 216 15.42 -5.66 0.93
C ALA A 216 15.23 -4.80 -0.34
N GLY A 217 14.30 -3.85 -0.33
CA GLY A 217 13.96 -3.02 -1.48
C GLY A 217 12.92 -3.65 -2.42
N THR A 218 12.32 -4.77 -2.03
CA THR A 218 11.25 -5.42 -2.80
C THR A 218 9.97 -4.59 -2.70
N ASP A 219 9.33 -4.32 -3.84
CA ASP A 219 8.02 -3.65 -3.88
C ASP A 219 7.00 -4.47 -3.08
N MET A 220 6.37 -3.81 -2.10
CA MET A 220 5.37 -4.35 -1.17
C MET A 220 3.96 -3.84 -1.42
N LEU A 221 3.78 -2.67 -2.05
CA LEU A 221 2.48 -2.10 -2.41
C LEU A 221 2.71 -0.90 -3.33
N ARG A 222 1.81 -0.71 -4.30
CA ARG A 222 1.67 0.54 -5.04
C ARG A 222 0.21 0.99 -5.03
N TRP A 223 -0.04 2.25 -4.73
CA TRP A 223 -1.38 2.81 -4.67
C TRP A 223 -1.44 4.16 -5.39
N THR A 224 -2.33 4.28 -6.37
CA THR A 224 -2.59 5.55 -7.07
C THR A 224 -3.88 6.18 -6.55
N GLY A 225 -3.86 7.49 -6.29
CA GLY A 225 -4.96 8.21 -5.67
C GLY A 225 -4.87 8.22 -4.14
N VAL A 226 -5.97 8.58 -3.47
CA VAL A 226 -5.98 8.70 -2.01
C VAL A 226 -5.92 7.28 -1.39
N PRO A 227 -4.86 6.91 -0.67
CA PRO A 227 -4.70 5.59 -0.08
C PRO A 227 -5.64 5.37 1.10
N ASN A 228 -6.07 4.12 1.30
CA ASN A 228 -6.75 3.70 2.52
C ASN A 228 -5.75 3.13 3.52
N LEU A 229 -5.62 3.75 4.70
CA LEU A 229 -4.64 3.34 5.71
C LEU A 229 -4.78 1.88 6.17
N SER A 230 -6.01 1.37 6.33
CA SER A 230 -6.23 0.00 6.81
C SER A 230 -5.77 -1.04 5.78
N GLU A 231 -5.98 -0.74 4.49
CA GLU A 231 -5.55 -1.60 3.40
C GLU A 231 -4.03 -1.57 3.23
N VAL A 232 -3.43 -0.37 3.32
CA VAL A 232 -1.96 -0.21 3.31
C VAL A 232 -1.32 -1.02 4.43
N LEU A 233 -1.85 -0.95 5.65
CA LEU A 233 -1.36 -1.75 6.78
C LEU A 233 -1.52 -3.24 6.55
N ALA A 234 -2.63 -3.68 5.95
CA ALA A 234 -2.86 -5.08 5.65
C ALA A 234 -1.87 -5.63 4.62
N SER A 235 -1.58 -4.88 3.55
CA SER A 235 -0.57 -5.23 2.56
C SER A 235 0.82 -5.30 3.19
N ILE A 236 1.20 -4.29 3.98
CA ILE A 236 2.50 -4.26 4.66
C ILE A 236 2.66 -5.44 5.64
N ALA A 237 1.63 -5.73 6.44
CA ALA A 237 1.66 -6.81 7.44
C ALA A 237 1.74 -8.21 6.84
N THR A 238 1.30 -8.38 5.60
CA THR A 238 1.26 -9.68 4.94
C THR A 238 2.43 -9.90 3.99
N GLY A 239 3.15 -8.83 3.61
CA GLY A 239 4.24 -8.91 2.65
C GLY A 239 3.77 -9.20 1.22
N ASP A 240 2.48 -9.00 0.94
CA ASP A 240 1.88 -9.28 -0.35
C ASP A 240 1.35 -7.99 -1.01
N PRO A 241 2.06 -7.45 -2.01
CA PRO A 241 1.65 -6.25 -2.77
C PRO A 241 0.35 -6.37 -3.51
N TYR A 242 -0.13 -7.60 -3.66
CA TYR A 242 -1.22 -7.95 -4.56
C TYR A 242 -2.43 -8.47 -3.80
N ARG A 243 -2.44 -8.36 -2.46
CA ARG A 243 -3.67 -8.43 -1.66
C ARG A 243 -4.50 -7.17 -1.91
N MET A 244 -5.13 -7.16 -3.07
CA MET A 244 -6.18 -6.23 -3.43
C MET A 244 -7.34 -6.41 -2.44
N GLY A 245 -7.75 -5.33 -1.77
CA GLY A 245 -8.93 -5.34 -0.91
C GLY A 245 -10.18 -5.68 -1.71
N GLY A 246 -11.21 -6.24 -1.05
CA GLY A 246 -12.48 -6.59 -1.70
C GLY A 246 -13.09 -5.43 -2.50
N LYS A 247 -12.94 -4.18 -2.03
CA LYS A 247 -13.42 -2.98 -2.71
C LYS A 247 -12.68 -2.65 -4.01
N SER A 248 -11.36 -2.82 -4.04
CA SER A 248 -10.57 -2.57 -5.25
C SER A 248 -10.91 -3.61 -6.33
N MET A 249 -11.10 -4.87 -5.93
CA MET A 249 -11.61 -5.89 -6.85
C MET A 249 -13.02 -5.56 -7.32
N GLU A 250 -13.94 -5.15 -6.43
CA GLU A 250 -15.30 -4.71 -6.80
C GLU A 250 -15.26 -3.59 -7.85
N GLN A 251 -14.42 -2.58 -7.66
CA GLN A 251 -14.25 -1.48 -8.62
C GLN A 251 -13.75 -1.97 -9.98
N MET A 252 -12.74 -2.83 -10.01
CA MET A 252 -12.25 -3.41 -11.26
C MET A 252 -13.35 -4.17 -12.01
N LEU A 253 -14.18 -4.93 -11.29
CA LEU A 253 -15.31 -5.65 -11.89
C LEU A 253 -16.35 -4.69 -12.47
N GLN A 254 -16.66 -3.59 -11.78
CA GLN A 254 -17.57 -2.55 -12.27
C GLN A 254 -17.05 -1.83 -13.52
N GLU A 255 -15.73 -1.72 -13.67
CA GLU A 255 -15.06 -1.14 -14.84
C GLU A 255 -14.89 -2.15 -16.00
N GLY A 256 -15.35 -3.39 -15.84
CA GLY A 256 -15.21 -4.44 -16.86
C GLY A 256 -13.83 -5.10 -16.92
N ASN A 257 -12.99 -4.89 -15.91
CA ASN A 257 -11.60 -5.38 -15.85
C ASN A 257 -11.48 -6.80 -15.27
N ALA A 258 -12.51 -7.65 -15.44
CA ALA A 258 -12.48 -9.06 -15.00
C ALA A 258 -11.33 -9.87 -15.62
N PRO A 259 -11.03 -9.78 -16.95
CA PRO A 259 -9.90 -10.51 -17.53
C PRO A 259 -8.54 -10.12 -16.94
N LEU A 260 -8.36 -8.84 -16.58
CA LEU A 260 -7.15 -8.36 -15.92
C LEU A 260 -7.02 -8.96 -14.51
N LEU A 261 -8.12 -8.98 -13.74
CA LEU A 261 -8.13 -9.59 -12.41
C LEU A 261 -7.82 -11.09 -12.46
N ALA A 262 -8.38 -11.82 -13.43
CA ALA A 262 -8.08 -13.23 -13.65
C ALA A 262 -6.60 -13.46 -13.98
N ARG A 263 -6.03 -12.68 -14.91
CA ARG A 263 -4.61 -12.75 -15.25
C ARG A 263 -3.72 -12.52 -14.03
N MET A 264 -4.06 -11.55 -13.19
CA MET A 264 -3.31 -11.29 -11.95
C MET A 264 -3.32 -12.51 -11.00
N MET A 265 -4.45 -13.20 -10.86
CA MET A 265 -4.54 -14.42 -10.03
C MET A 265 -3.74 -15.59 -10.63
N LEU A 266 -3.77 -15.76 -11.95
CA LEU A 266 -2.97 -16.78 -12.66
C LEU A 266 -1.47 -16.52 -12.52
N GLU A 267 -1.02 -15.29 -12.74
CA GLU A 267 0.39 -14.90 -12.58
C GLU A 267 0.90 -15.17 -11.15
N LYS A 268 0.01 -15.06 -10.15
CA LYS A 268 0.32 -15.31 -8.74
C LYS A 268 0.06 -16.73 -8.28
N GLN A 269 -0.60 -17.55 -9.12
CA GLN A 269 -1.08 -18.89 -8.75
C GLN A 269 -1.86 -18.85 -7.43
N MET A 270 -2.69 -17.82 -7.23
CA MET A 270 -3.42 -17.59 -5.98
C MET A 270 -4.77 -16.90 -6.21
N ILE A 271 -5.84 -17.47 -5.64
CA ILE A 271 -7.13 -16.77 -5.49
C ILE A 271 -6.99 -15.73 -4.39
N PHE A 272 -7.32 -14.47 -4.70
CA PHE A 272 -7.21 -13.40 -3.71
C PHE A 272 -8.23 -13.58 -2.57
N PRO A 273 -7.84 -13.37 -1.29
CA PRO A 273 -8.66 -13.75 -0.14
C PRO A 273 -10.08 -13.17 -0.12
N GLY A 274 -10.25 -11.91 -0.55
CA GLY A 274 -11.56 -11.24 -0.57
C GLY A 274 -12.43 -11.60 -1.79
N PHE A 275 -11.92 -12.40 -2.72
CA PHE A 275 -12.63 -12.70 -3.97
C PHE A 275 -13.88 -13.56 -3.73
N VAL A 276 -13.85 -14.45 -2.73
CA VAL A 276 -15.02 -15.26 -2.35
C VAL A 276 -16.20 -14.39 -1.93
N ASP A 277 -15.94 -13.24 -1.29
CA ASP A 277 -16.98 -12.28 -0.90
C ASP A 277 -17.66 -11.65 -2.11
N LEU A 278 -16.95 -11.48 -3.22
CA LEU A 278 -17.51 -10.93 -4.46
C LEU A 278 -18.42 -11.94 -5.16
N LEU A 279 -18.11 -13.24 -5.09
CA LEU A 279 -18.96 -14.32 -5.61
C LEU A 279 -20.25 -14.49 -4.81
N THR A 280 -20.28 -14.06 -3.55
CA THR A 280 -21.47 -14.09 -2.69
C THR A 280 -22.02 -12.69 -2.37
N HIS A 281 -21.71 -11.70 -3.19
CA HIS A 281 -22.04 -10.30 -2.94
C HIS A 281 -23.54 -10.01 -3.11
N GLU A 282 -24.12 -9.07 -2.34
CA GLU A 282 -25.56 -8.73 -2.44
C GLU A 282 -25.97 -8.20 -3.83
N LYS A 283 -25.07 -7.43 -4.47
CA LYS A 283 -25.30 -6.84 -5.80
C LYS A 283 -24.97 -7.84 -6.91
N TRP A 284 -25.97 -8.19 -7.72
CA TRP A 284 -25.82 -9.07 -8.88
C TRP A 284 -24.73 -8.63 -9.88
N PRO A 285 -24.57 -7.34 -10.25
CA PRO A 285 -23.51 -6.94 -11.18
C PRO A 285 -22.08 -7.27 -10.69
N VAL A 286 -21.86 -7.23 -9.37
CA VAL A 286 -20.56 -7.59 -8.77
C VAL A 286 -20.33 -9.09 -8.88
N ARG A 287 -21.35 -9.89 -8.57
CA ARG A 287 -21.27 -11.35 -8.70
C ARG A 287 -21.03 -11.78 -10.14
N LEU A 288 -21.73 -11.15 -11.10
CA LEU A 288 -21.53 -11.41 -12.53
C LEU A 288 -20.07 -11.16 -12.95
N GLY A 289 -19.51 -10.01 -12.57
CA GLY A 289 -18.10 -9.73 -12.84
C GLY A 289 -17.15 -10.77 -12.23
N ALA A 290 -17.44 -11.23 -11.00
CA ALA A 290 -16.64 -12.25 -10.34
C ALA A 290 -16.78 -13.63 -11.01
N MET A 291 -17.96 -13.99 -11.51
CA MET A 291 -18.16 -15.23 -12.28
C MET A 291 -17.36 -15.22 -13.59
N VAL A 292 -17.30 -14.08 -14.29
CA VAL A 292 -16.46 -13.91 -15.50
C VAL A 292 -14.97 -14.09 -15.21
N VAL A 293 -14.51 -13.69 -14.02
CA VAL A 293 -13.13 -13.99 -13.58
C VAL A 293 -12.93 -15.49 -13.46
N VAL A 294 -13.86 -16.22 -12.82
CA VAL A 294 -13.77 -17.70 -12.70
C VAL A 294 -13.78 -18.38 -14.05
N GLU A 295 -14.63 -17.94 -14.99
CA GLU A 295 -14.64 -18.43 -16.37
C GLU A 295 -13.25 -18.30 -17.01
N SER A 296 -12.67 -17.09 -16.93
CA SER A 296 -11.34 -16.80 -17.48
C SER A 296 -10.24 -17.64 -16.83
N LEU A 297 -10.32 -17.90 -15.52
CA LEU A 297 -9.37 -18.75 -14.80
C LEU A 297 -9.49 -20.22 -15.23
N ALA A 298 -10.72 -20.70 -15.39
CA ALA A 298 -10.98 -22.10 -15.70
C ALA A 298 -10.74 -22.43 -17.19
N ASP A 299 -10.89 -21.46 -18.10
CA ASP A 299 -10.52 -21.61 -19.51
C ASP A 299 -9.00 -21.75 -19.71
N GLY A 300 -8.20 -21.23 -18.77
CA GLY A 300 -6.74 -21.42 -18.77
C GLY A 300 -6.28 -22.81 -18.34
N GLY A 301 -7.19 -23.74 -18.02
CA GLY A 301 -6.85 -25.08 -17.53
C GLY A 301 -6.25 -25.09 -16.11
N ASP A 302 -6.37 -23.99 -15.37
CA ASP A 302 -5.68 -23.83 -14.09
C ASP A 302 -6.47 -24.51 -12.95
N MET A 303 -5.78 -25.36 -12.19
CA MET A 303 -6.32 -25.99 -10.98
C MET A 303 -6.57 -24.98 -9.85
N LEU A 304 -6.13 -23.73 -10.00
CA LEU A 304 -6.31 -22.63 -9.06
C LEU A 304 -7.77 -22.44 -8.63
N CYS A 305 -8.72 -22.61 -9.56
CA CYS A 305 -10.16 -22.51 -9.27
C CYS A 305 -10.64 -23.48 -8.19
N ARG A 306 -9.94 -24.62 -7.98
CA ARG A 306 -10.28 -25.60 -6.92
C ARG A 306 -10.20 -25.01 -5.52
N ALA A 307 -9.42 -23.96 -5.33
CA ALA A 307 -9.36 -23.22 -4.06
C ALA A 307 -10.70 -22.57 -3.68
N LEU A 308 -11.63 -22.37 -4.64
CA LEU A 308 -12.95 -21.79 -4.40
C LEU A 308 -13.96 -22.78 -3.82
N ILE A 309 -13.74 -24.09 -3.96
CA ILE A 309 -14.73 -25.12 -3.63
C ILE A 309 -15.14 -25.07 -2.16
N GLU A 310 -14.18 -25.17 -1.25
CA GLU A 310 -14.48 -25.23 0.19
C GLU A 310 -15.06 -23.91 0.73
N PRO A 311 -14.50 -22.73 0.40
CA PRO A 311 -15.07 -21.46 0.86
C PRO A 311 -16.50 -21.21 0.38
N LEU A 312 -16.81 -21.53 -0.88
CA LEU A 312 -18.17 -21.36 -1.42
C LEU A 312 -19.14 -22.37 -0.83
N TRP A 313 -18.72 -23.63 -0.70
CA TRP A 313 -19.56 -24.67 -0.12
C TRP A 313 -19.91 -24.38 1.35
N ALA A 314 -18.96 -23.83 2.11
CA ALA A 314 -19.20 -23.42 3.50
C ALA A 314 -20.30 -22.35 3.62
N ARG A 315 -20.48 -21.49 2.61
CA ARG A 315 -21.49 -20.42 2.58
C ARG A 315 -22.82 -20.84 1.96
N PHE A 316 -22.86 -21.98 1.26
CA PHE A 316 -23.96 -22.36 0.38
C PHE A 316 -25.33 -22.40 1.07
N ASN A 317 -25.40 -22.86 2.32
CA ASN A 317 -26.66 -22.94 3.06
C ASN A 317 -27.11 -21.61 3.66
N ASP A 318 -26.20 -20.64 3.79
CA ASP A 318 -26.42 -19.36 4.48
C ASP A 318 -26.80 -18.22 3.53
N VAL A 319 -26.86 -18.49 2.23
CA VAL A 319 -27.18 -17.51 1.18
C VAL A 319 -28.56 -17.76 0.56
N ASP A 320 -29.12 -16.73 -0.08
CA ASP A 320 -30.38 -16.83 -0.80
C ASP A 320 -30.28 -17.75 -2.03
N ASP A 321 -31.42 -18.16 -2.57
CA ASP A 321 -31.49 -19.12 -3.67
C ASP A 321 -30.87 -18.61 -4.98
N THR A 322 -30.88 -17.29 -5.21
CA THR A 322 -30.21 -16.70 -6.37
C THR A 322 -28.70 -16.86 -6.26
N VAL A 323 -28.13 -16.54 -5.10
CA VAL A 323 -26.69 -16.72 -4.83
C VAL A 323 -26.32 -18.20 -4.79
N LYS A 324 -27.19 -19.10 -4.30
CA LYS A 324 -26.98 -20.55 -4.44
C LYS A 324 -26.82 -20.98 -5.89
N GLY A 325 -27.66 -20.45 -6.79
CA GLY A 325 -27.55 -20.68 -8.23
C GLY A 325 -26.19 -20.24 -8.78
N ASP A 326 -25.75 -19.03 -8.44
CA ASP A 326 -24.45 -18.49 -8.85
C ASP A 326 -23.28 -19.34 -8.32
N ILE A 327 -23.36 -19.83 -7.07
CA ILE A 327 -22.36 -20.76 -6.50
C ILE A 327 -22.33 -22.06 -7.30
N LEU A 328 -23.48 -22.65 -7.61
CA LEU A 328 -23.55 -23.92 -8.36
C LEU A 328 -22.97 -23.78 -9.76
N TYR A 329 -23.25 -22.65 -10.44
CA TYR A 329 -22.64 -22.32 -11.71
C TYR A 329 -21.11 -22.32 -11.63
N VAL A 330 -20.55 -21.60 -10.64
CA VAL A 330 -19.11 -21.57 -10.37
C VAL A 330 -18.54 -22.96 -10.07
N LEU A 331 -19.20 -23.75 -9.24
CA LEU A 331 -18.73 -25.10 -8.92
C LEU A 331 -18.75 -26.03 -10.14
N GLY A 332 -19.77 -25.94 -11.00
CA GLY A 332 -19.81 -26.69 -12.27
C GLY A 332 -18.59 -26.40 -13.15
N MET A 333 -18.10 -25.16 -13.11
CA MET A 333 -16.92 -24.73 -13.84
C MET A 333 -15.59 -25.24 -13.24
N VAL A 334 -15.46 -25.41 -11.94
CA VAL A 334 -14.14 -25.64 -11.33
C VAL A 334 -13.47 -26.98 -11.72
N GLY A 335 -14.20 -27.98 -12.24
CA GLY A 335 -13.58 -29.21 -12.75
C GLY A 335 -12.92 -30.08 -11.65
N ASP A 336 -13.69 -30.52 -10.66
CA ASP A 336 -13.20 -31.34 -9.53
C ASP A 336 -14.08 -32.59 -9.32
N GLU A 337 -13.44 -33.76 -9.31
CA GLU A 337 -14.09 -35.08 -9.17
C GLU A 337 -14.85 -35.28 -7.85
N ARG A 338 -14.63 -34.43 -6.85
CA ARG A 338 -15.33 -34.50 -5.55
C ARG A 338 -16.69 -33.80 -5.58
N LEU A 339 -16.93 -32.92 -6.56
CA LEU A 339 -18.16 -32.16 -6.67
C LEU A 339 -19.43 -32.95 -7.02
N PRO A 340 -19.40 -34.06 -7.79
CA PRO A 340 -20.62 -34.82 -8.11
C PRO A 340 -21.39 -35.28 -6.87
N ALA A 341 -20.69 -35.68 -5.80
CA ALA A 341 -21.34 -36.07 -4.53
C ALA A 341 -22.05 -34.89 -3.87
N ARG A 342 -21.40 -33.72 -3.86
CA ARG A 342 -21.95 -32.47 -3.32
C ARG A 342 -23.17 -32.00 -4.12
N LEU A 343 -23.06 -31.94 -5.44
CA LEU A 343 -24.16 -31.56 -6.33
C LEU A 343 -25.34 -32.55 -6.23
N GLY A 344 -25.05 -33.86 -6.15
CA GLY A 344 -26.07 -34.90 -5.92
C GLY A 344 -26.85 -34.69 -4.62
N SER A 345 -26.20 -34.21 -3.55
CA SER A 345 -26.87 -33.89 -2.29
C SER A 345 -27.86 -32.72 -2.41
N VAL A 346 -27.59 -31.75 -3.29
CA VAL A 346 -28.51 -30.64 -3.58
C VAL A 346 -29.74 -31.13 -4.34
N LEU A 347 -29.54 -31.99 -5.34
CA LEU A 347 -30.64 -32.57 -6.12
C LEU A 347 -31.60 -33.40 -5.25
N ALA A 348 -31.03 -34.22 -4.35
CA ALA A 348 -31.79 -35.04 -3.42
C ALA A 348 -32.38 -34.24 -2.23
N GLY A 349 -31.81 -33.07 -1.92
CA GLY A 349 -32.18 -32.26 -0.77
C GLY A 349 -33.49 -31.49 -0.91
N SER A 350 -33.86 -30.80 0.17
CA SER A 350 -35.04 -29.92 0.26
C SER A 350 -34.71 -28.49 -0.19
N TYR A 351 -34.35 -28.32 -1.46
CA TYR A 351 -34.11 -27.02 -2.10
C TYR A 351 -35.25 -26.66 -3.06
N SER A 352 -35.34 -25.37 -3.42
CA SER A 352 -36.27 -24.89 -4.45
C SER A 352 -35.98 -25.51 -5.82
N MET A 353 -36.97 -25.45 -6.72
CA MET A 353 -36.82 -26.00 -8.07
C MET A 353 -35.68 -25.30 -8.83
N GLU A 354 -35.57 -23.97 -8.71
CA GLU A 354 -34.53 -23.16 -9.35
C GLU A 354 -33.12 -23.61 -8.93
N VAL A 355 -32.89 -23.82 -7.63
CA VAL A 355 -31.60 -24.30 -7.12
C VAL A 355 -31.30 -25.72 -7.61
N LYS A 356 -32.31 -26.58 -7.73
CA LYS A 356 -32.14 -27.93 -8.26
C LYS A 356 -31.80 -27.91 -9.76
N GLU A 357 -32.46 -27.07 -10.54
CA GLU A 357 -32.14 -26.88 -11.97
C GLU A 357 -30.70 -26.39 -12.15
N ALA A 358 -30.27 -25.38 -11.39
CA ALA A 358 -28.89 -24.91 -11.38
C ALA A 358 -27.89 -26.03 -11.01
N ALA A 359 -28.23 -26.89 -10.06
CA ALA A 359 -27.39 -28.03 -9.70
C ALA A 359 -27.33 -29.09 -10.81
N GLN A 360 -28.42 -29.33 -11.55
CA GLN A 360 -28.41 -30.25 -12.71
C GLN A 360 -27.52 -29.71 -13.82
N ASP A 361 -27.60 -28.40 -14.09
CA ASP A 361 -26.76 -27.73 -15.07
C ASP A 361 -25.29 -27.77 -14.66
N ALA A 362 -24.98 -27.52 -13.39
CA ALA A 362 -23.63 -27.65 -12.86
C ALA A 362 -23.05 -29.07 -13.04
N VAL A 363 -23.86 -30.13 -12.83
CA VAL A 363 -23.43 -31.51 -13.06
C VAL A 363 -23.11 -31.76 -14.53
N ARG A 364 -23.91 -31.22 -15.44
CA ARG A 364 -23.70 -31.35 -16.88
C ARG A 364 -22.40 -30.65 -17.31
N VAL A 365 -22.23 -29.38 -16.95
CA VAL A 365 -21.01 -28.61 -17.26
C VAL A 365 -19.76 -29.27 -16.66
N LEU A 366 -19.85 -29.76 -15.43
CA LEU A 366 -18.74 -30.45 -14.77
C LEU A 366 -18.33 -31.72 -15.51
N ARG A 367 -19.30 -32.50 -16.01
CA ARG A 367 -19.00 -33.72 -16.77
C ARG A 367 -18.24 -33.38 -18.04
N ASP A 368 -18.76 -32.44 -18.83
CA ASP A 368 -18.15 -32.02 -20.09
C ASP A 368 -16.70 -31.55 -19.84
N ARG A 369 -16.48 -30.76 -18.77
CA ARG A 369 -15.13 -30.33 -18.38
C ARG A 369 -14.19 -31.46 -17.97
N LEU A 370 -14.67 -32.43 -17.19
CA LEU A 370 -13.83 -33.57 -16.79
C LEU A 370 -13.46 -34.45 -17.99
N GLU A 371 -14.34 -34.56 -18.99
CA GLU A 371 -14.07 -35.26 -20.25
C GLU A 371 -13.02 -34.53 -21.08
N ASP A 372 -13.13 -33.20 -21.24
CA ASP A 372 -12.15 -32.37 -21.96
C ASP A 372 -10.76 -32.46 -21.31
N MET A 373 -10.68 -32.34 -19.98
CA MET A 373 -9.42 -32.44 -19.24
C MET A 373 -8.77 -33.82 -19.38
N ALA A 374 -9.57 -34.89 -19.45
CA ALA A 374 -9.05 -36.24 -19.68
C ALA A 374 -8.48 -36.40 -21.10
N HIS A 375 -9.06 -35.73 -22.09
CA HIS A 375 -8.57 -35.76 -23.47
C HIS A 375 -7.24 -35.03 -23.64
N ASP A 376 -7.09 -33.83 -23.05
CA ASP A 376 -5.84 -33.05 -23.10
C ASP A 376 -4.65 -33.79 -22.46
N THR A 377 -4.89 -34.52 -21.37
CA THR A 377 -3.83 -35.34 -20.72
C THR A 377 -3.41 -36.56 -21.53
N ALA A 378 -4.28 -37.09 -22.40
CA ALA A 378 -3.98 -38.21 -23.27
C ALA A 378 -3.15 -37.76 -24.48
N ASP A 379 -3.46 -36.60 -25.06
CA ASP A 379 -2.77 -36.04 -26.23
C ASP A 379 -1.33 -35.60 -25.87
N ALA A 380 -1.12 -35.01 -24.68
CA ALA A 380 0.21 -34.69 -24.17
C ALA A 380 1.09 -35.92 -23.88
N GLY A 381 0.50 -37.12 -23.76
CA GLY A 381 1.20 -38.38 -23.53
C GLY A 381 1.73 -39.04 -24.80
N GLU A 382 1.15 -38.76 -25.98
CA GLU A 382 1.60 -39.34 -27.25
C GLU A 382 2.72 -38.52 -27.93
N GLU A 383 2.82 -37.21 -27.68
CA GLU A 383 3.95 -36.38 -28.18
C GLU A 383 5.28 -36.60 -27.43
N GLY A 384 5.28 -37.35 -26.32
CA GLY A 384 6.47 -37.67 -25.53
C GLY A 384 7.20 -38.97 -25.90
N VAL A 385 6.72 -39.72 -26.90
CA VAL A 385 7.30 -41.00 -27.32
C VAL A 385 7.56 -41.01 -28.83
N ILE A 386 8.49 -40.18 -29.29
CA ILE A 386 9.22 -40.40 -30.56
C ILE A 386 10.70 -40.06 -30.37
#